data_AF-A0A060BU46-F1
#
_entry.id   AF-A0A060BU46-F1
#
_cell.length_a   1.000
_cell.length_b   1.000
_cell.length_c   1.000
_cell.angle_alpha   90.00
_cell.angle_beta   90.00
_cell.angle_gamma   90.00
#
_symmetry.space_group_name_H-M   'P 1'
#
loop_
_entity.id
_entity.type
_entity.pdbx_description
1 polymer ?
#
loop_
_entity_poly.entity_id
_entity_poly.type
_entity_poly.pdbx_seq_one_letter_code
_entity_poly.pdbx_strand_id
1 'polypeptide(L)'
;MPVSVVNQVSEERSLKEQYPVGEFRINDTKVIFIEKGTSFLTVAEQYKISLARIFDFNDMHPHEIATKDQLLFLQRKRKTGRNDFSHCAAGRNLVRNSAA
;
A
#
# COMPACT_ATOMS: atom_id res chain seq x y z
N MET A 1 21.22 40.57 17.80
CA MET A 1 21.32 39.09 17.84
C MET A 1 20.39 38.59 18.94
N PRO A 2 19.71 37.43 18.82
CA PRO A 2 19.98 36.34 17.88
C PRO A 2 18.84 36.03 16.90
N VAL A 3 19.23 35.51 15.75
CA VAL A 3 18.35 34.91 14.75
C VAL A 3 18.11 33.46 15.18
N SER A 4 16.86 33.12 15.47
CA SER A 4 16.46 31.73 15.77
C SER A 4 16.40 30.95 14.46
N VAL A 5 17.50 30.29 14.12
CA VAL A 5 17.52 29.25 13.09
C VAL A 5 16.86 28.01 13.69
N VAL A 6 15.56 27.83 13.40
CA VAL A 6 14.88 26.57 13.66
C VAL A 6 15.42 25.56 12.66
N ASN A 7 16.21 24.63 13.18
CA ASN A 7 16.79 23.51 12.47
C ASN A 7 15.66 22.56 12.02
N GLN A 8 15.27 22.61 10.74
CA GLN A 8 14.36 21.66 10.13
C GLN A 8 15.15 20.39 9.77
N VAL A 9 15.17 19.41 10.66
CA VAL A 9 15.79 18.10 10.40
C VAL A 9 14.68 17.05 10.25
N SER A 10 14.37 16.78 8.98
CA SER A 10 14.35 15.44 8.39
C SER A 10 13.42 14.39 9.02
N GLU A 11 12.15 14.41 8.62
CA GLU A 11 11.24 13.26 8.77
C GLU A 11 10.74 12.73 7.41
N GLU A 12 11.50 12.93 6.34
CA GLU A 12 11.33 12.15 5.11
C GLU A 12 12.08 10.83 5.27
N ARG A 13 11.52 9.87 6.02
CA ARG A 13 11.95 8.47 5.88
C ARG A 13 11.74 8.12 4.41
N SER A 14 12.84 7.94 3.69
CA SER A 14 12.83 7.65 2.26
C SER A 14 11.95 6.41 2.02
N LEU A 15 10.76 6.62 1.44
CA LEU A 15 9.86 5.51 1.08
C LEU A 15 10.56 4.51 0.13
N LYS A 16 11.59 4.99 -0.58
CA LYS A 16 12.48 4.18 -1.43
C LYS A 16 13.23 3.09 -0.67
N GLU A 17 13.45 3.27 0.63
CA GLU A 17 14.18 2.31 1.47
C GLU A 17 13.25 1.24 2.05
N GLN A 18 11.93 1.48 2.06
CA GLN A 18 10.93 0.55 2.56
C GLN A 18 10.38 -0.42 1.51
N TYR A 19 10.46 -0.06 0.22
CA TYR A 19 9.92 -0.88 -0.84
C TYR A 19 11.01 -1.28 -1.84
N PRO A 20 11.03 -2.54 -2.29
CA PRO A 20 11.98 -2.98 -3.30
C PRO A 20 11.73 -2.22 -4.60
N VAL A 21 12.82 -1.89 -5.29
CA VAL A 21 12.77 -1.30 -6.62
C VAL A 21 12.26 -2.35 -7.61
N GLY A 22 11.19 -2.03 -8.35
CA GLY A 22 10.62 -2.90 -9.37
C GLY A 22 9.29 -3.55 -8.98
N GLU A 23 8.98 -4.70 -9.59
CA GLU A 23 7.77 -5.45 -9.28
C GLU A 23 7.94 -6.30 -8.02
N PHE A 24 6.97 -6.20 -7.12
CA PHE A 24 6.88 -7.04 -5.94
C PHE A 24 5.43 -7.44 -5.67
N ARG A 25 5.21 -8.23 -4.61
CA ARG A 25 3.88 -8.73 -4.27
C ARG A 25 3.51 -8.36 -2.85
N ILE A 26 2.29 -7.84 -2.68
CA ILE A 26 1.64 -7.68 -1.38
C ILE A 26 0.37 -8.53 -1.43
N ASN A 27 0.24 -9.50 -0.50
CA ASN A 27 -0.91 -10.41 -0.43
C ASN A 27 -1.22 -11.07 -1.80
N ASP A 28 -0.21 -11.69 -2.41
CA ASP A 28 -0.28 -12.32 -3.75
C ASP A 28 -0.72 -11.41 -4.91
N THR A 29 -0.79 -10.10 -4.67
CA THR A 29 -1.17 -9.11 -5.69
C THR A 29 0.08 -8.41 -6.18
N LYS A 30 0.26 -8.31 -7.50
CA LYS A 30 1.39 -7.56 -8.09
C LYS A 30 1.26 -6.07 -7.80
N VAL A 31 2.31 -5.50 -7.23
CA VAL A 31 2.43 -4.08 -6.86
C VAL A 31 3.79 -3.57 -7.31
N ILE A 32 3.84 -2.29 -7.69
CA ILE A 32 5.08 -1.57 -7.95
C ILE A 32 5.10 -0.29 -7.11
N PHE A 33 6.30 0.17 -6.77
CA PHE A 33 6.48 1.52 -6.22
C PHE A 33 6.77 2.48 -7.37
N ILE A 34 6.04 3.59 -7.42
CA ILE A 34 6.27 4.66 -8.40
C ILE A 34 6.60 5.96 -7.68
N GLU A 35 7.53 6.70 -8.24
CA GLU A 35 7.90 8.02 -7.76
C GLU A 35 6.99 9.10 -8.36
N LYS A 36 6.86 10.23 -7.67
CA LYS A 36 6.24 11.43 -8.22
C LYS A 36 6.86 11.77 -9.58
N GLY A 37 6.02 12.07 -10.56
CA GLY A 37 6.45 12.36 -11.93
C GLY A 37 6.47 11.15 -12.86
N THR A 38 6.26 9.93 -12.35
CA THR A 38 6.15 8.73 -13.19
C THR A 38 4.88 8.78 -14.04
N SER A 39 5.02 8.51 -15.35
CA SER A 39 3.87 8.40 -16.27
C SER A 39 3.17 7.05 -16.11
N PHE A 40 1.86 7.08 -15.86
CA PHE A 40 1.06 5.85 -15.79
C PHE A 40 0.98 5.11 -17.13
N LEU A 41 1.12 5.85 -18.24
CA LEU A 41 1.07 5.27 -19.59
C LEU A 41 2.27 4.35 -19.82
N THR A 42 3.47 4.81 -19.46
CA THR A 42 4.69 3.99 -19.55
C THR A 42 4.59 2.72 -18.72
N VAL A 43 4.04 2.83 -17.49
CA VAL A 43 3.80 1.67 -16.63
C VAL A 43 2.77 0.71 -17.25
N ALA A 44 1.66 1.24 -17.78
CA ALA A 44 0.63 0.46 -18.45
C ALA A 44 1.18 -0.36 -19.63
N GLU A 45 2.02 0.26 -20.46
CA GLU A 45 2.68 -0.41 -21.59
C GLU A 45 3.67 -1.49 -21.11
N GLN A 46 4.51 -1.17 -20.13
CA GLN A 46 5.52 -2.08 -19.58
C GLN A 46 4.88 -3.37 -19.04
N TYR A 47 3.77 -3.25 -18.31
CA TYR A 47 3.07 -4.40 -17.72
C TYR A 47 1.92 -4.94 -18.58
N LYS A 48 1.70 -4.38 -19.78
CA LYS A 48 0.62 -4.76 -20.71
C LYS A 48 -0.78 -4.70 -20.07
N ILE A 49 -1.03 -3.68 -19.26
CA ILE A 49 -2.32 -3.43 -18.58
C ILE A 49 -2.93 -2.14 -19.15
N SER A 50 -4.25 -2.06 -19.29
CA SER A 50 -4.89 -0.82 -19.72
C SER A 50 -4.84 0.24 -18.61
N LEU A 51 -4.61 1.50 -18.99
CA LEU A 51 -4.58 2.65 -18.07
C LEU A 51 -5.84 2.70 -17.17
N ALA A 52 -7.01 2.49 -17.76
CA ALA A 52 -8.28 2.43 -17.06
C ALA A 52 -8.29 1.35 -15.95
N ARG A 53 -7.76 0.15 -16.23
CA ARG A 53 -7.69 -0.92 -15.22
C ARG A 53 -6.77 -0.56 -14.06
N ILE A 54 -5.66 0.15 -14.33
CA ILE A 54 -4.78 0.63 -13.27
C ILE A 54 -5.56 1.56 -12.34
N PHE A 55 -6.28 2.55 -12.88
CA PHE A 55 -7.10 3.45 -12.05
C PHE A 55 -8.22 2.70 -11.31
N ASP A 56 -8.90 1.77 -11.97
CA ASP A 56 -9.93 0.93 -11.36
C ASP A 56 -9.38 0.09 -10.19
N PHE A 57 -8.17 -0.46 -10.30
CA PHE A 57 -7.56 -1.28 -9.24
C PHE A 57 -7.07 -0.48 -8.05
N ASN A 58 -6.76 0.80 -8.28
CA ASN A 58 -6.25 1.70 -7.24
C ASN A 58 -7.35 2.63 -6.69
N ASP A 59 -8.58 2.54 -7.17
CA ASP A 59 -9.71 3.43 -6.85
C ASP A 59 -9.33 4.91 -7.02
N MET A 60 -8.61 5.22 -8.10
CA MET A 60 -8.07 6.54 -8.39
C MET A 60 -8.75 7.19 -9.59
N HIS A 61 -8.75 8.52 -9.64
CA HIS A 61 -9.21 9.24 -10.82
C HIS A 61 -8.20 9.12 -11.98
N PRO A 62 -8.66 9.07 -13.23
CA PRO A 62 -7.76 9.04 -14.39
C PRO A 62 -6.87 10.27 -14.44
N HIS A 63 -5.55 10.07 -14.47
CA HIS A 63 -4.56 11.13 -14.58
C HIS A 63 -3.28 10.62 -15.25
N GLU A 64 -2.54 11.48 -15.92
CA GLU A 64 -1.39 11.08 -16.74
C GLU A 64 -0.12 10.78 -15.92
N ILE A 65 0.07 11.48 -14.79
CA ILE A 65 1.33 11.51 -14.03
C ILE A 65 1.08 11.35 -12.53
N ALA A 66 1.94 10.60 -11.85
CA ALA A 66 1.89 10.43 -10.41
C ALA A 66 2.21 11.73 -9.67
N THR A 67 1.29 12.21 -8.85
CA THR A 67 1.46 13.46 -8.08
C THR A 67 2.33 13.31 -6.83
N LYS A 68 2.49 12.07 -6.36
CA LYS A 68 3.27 11.69 -5.17
C LYS A 68 3.85 10.29 -5.33
N ASP A 69 4.84 9.98 -4.50
CA ASP A 69 5.37 8.63 -4.34
C ASP A 69 4.27 7.73 -3.77
N GLN A 70 3.98 6.64 -4.48
CA GLN A 70 2.88 5.75 -4.11
C GLN A 70 3.06 4.33 -4.62
N LEU A 71 2.30 3.42 -4.02
CA LEU A 71 2.18 2.04 -4.46
C LEU A 71 1.10 1.94 -5.53
N LEU A 72 1.45 1.34 -6.66
CA LEU A 72 0.54 1.11 -7.76
C LEU A 72 0.22 -0.38 -7.87
N PHE A 73 -1.04 -0.73 -7.66
CA PHE A 73 -1.55 -2.08 -7.83
C PHE A 73 -1.73 -2.38 -9.32
N LEU A 74 -1.04 -3.40 -9.81
CA LEU A 74 -1.13 -3.87 -11.19
C LEU A 74 -2.26 -4.90 -11.38
N GLN A 75 -2.86 -5.36 -10.28
CA GLN A 75 -3.89 -6.39 -10.27
C GLN A 75 -4.96 -6.04 -9.24
N ARG A 76 -6.21 -6.43 -9.52
CA ARG A 76 -7.32 -6.26 -8.59
C ARG A 76 -7.04 -7.04 -7.30
N LYS A 77 -7.18 -6.37 -6.15
CA LYS A 77 -7.15 -7.04 -4.84
C LYS A 77 -8.21 -8.14 -4.82
N ARG A 78 -7.79 -9.40 -4.72
CA ARG A 78 -8.71 -10.52 -4.59
C ARG A 78 -9.35 -10.45 -3.20
N LYS A 79 -10.67 -10.43 -3.12
CA LYS A 79 -11.41 -10.66 -1.85
C LYS A 79 -11.29 -12.11 -1.38
N THR A 80 -10.86 -13.01 -2.25
CA THR A 80 -10.60 -14.41 -1.93
C THR A 80 -9.21 -14.54 -1.31
N GLY A 81 -9.12 -14.19 -0.02
CA GLY A 81 -8.34 -15.04 0.86
C GLY A 81 -8.85 -16.45 0.66
N ARG A 82 -7.94 -17.37 0.35
CA ARG A 82 -8.20 -18.79 0.57
C ARG A 82 -8.81 -18.88 1.97
N ASN A 83 -9.97 -19.51 2.02
CA ASN A 83 -10.65 -19.84 3.25
C ASN A 83 -9.65 -20.51 4.20
N ASP A 84 -9.13 -19.74 5.14
CA ASP A 84 -8.69 -20.23 6.43
C ASP A 84 -9.44 -19.37 7.45
N PHE A 85 -10.72 -19.70 7.63
CA PHE A 85 -11.34 -19.58 8.95
C PHE A 85 -10.43 -20.33 9.94
N SER A 86 -9.43 -19.65 10.49
CA SER A 86 -8.93 -20.05 11.79
C SER A 86 -10.04 -19.75 12.77
N HIS A 87 -10.87 -20.77 13.01
CA HIS A 87 -11.63 -20.90 14.23
C HIS A 87 -10.67 -20.64 15.39
N CYS A 88 -10.65 -19.42 15.93
CA CYS A 88 -10.31 -19.27 17.33
C CYS A 88 -11.50 -19.85 18.09
N ALA A 89 -11.32 -21.12 18.41
CA ALA A 89 -12.31 -21.99 19.02
C ALA A 89 -12.95 -21.35 20.25
N ALA A 90 -14.26 -21.62 20.39
CA ALA A 90 -14.96 -21.49 21.64
C ALA A 90 -14.19 -22.19 22.78
N GLY A 91 -14.10 -21.51 23.92
CA GLY A 91 -13.82 -22.14 25.21
C GLY A 91 -12.59 -21.60 25.95
N ARG A 92 -12.81 -20.63 26.85
CA ARG A 92 -12.63 -20.90 28.30
C ARG A 92 -13.06 -19.73 29.21
N ASN A 93 -14.11 -20.06 29.95
CA ASN A 93 -14.47 -19.69 31.31
C ASN A 93 -14.77 -18.22 31.68
N LEU A 94 -16.07 -17.94 31.73
CA LEU A 94 -16.70 -16.99 32.64
C LEU A 94 -16.38 -17.43 34.09
N VAL A 95 -15.35 -16.86 34.72
CA VAL A 95 -15.24 -16.92 36.18
C VAL A 95 -16.25 -15.93 36.77
N ARG A 96 -17.41 -16.47 37.17
CA ARG A 96 -18.22 -15.87 38.24
C ARG A 96 -17.32 -15.72 39.44
N ASN A 97 -16.97 -14.48 39.81
CA ASN A 97 -16.46 -14.27 41.15
C ASN A 97 -17.67 -14.24 42.09
N SER A 98 -17.90 -15.38 42.74
CA SER A 98 -18.84 -15.55 43.85
C SER A 98 -18.01 -16.08 45.03
N ALA A 99 -17.63 -15.17 45.93
CA ALA A 99 -17.15 -15.37 47.31
C ALA A 99 -16.38 -14.08 47.68
N ALA A 100 -16.60 -13.38 48.79
CA ALA A 100 -17.28 -13.70 50.04
C ALA A 100 -17.87 -12.42 50.65
#